data_AF-A0A6P6XQC7-F1
#
_entry.id   AF-A0A6P6XQC7-F1
#
_cell.length_a   1.000
_cell.length_b   1.000
_cell.length_c   1.000
_cell.angle_alpha   90.00
_cell.angle_beta   90.00
_cell.angle_gamma   90.00
#
_symmetry.space_group_name_H-M   'P 1'
#
loop_
_entity.id
_entity.type
_entity.pdbx_description
1 polymer ?
#
loop_
_entity_poly.entity_id
_entity_poly.type
_entity_poly.pdbx_seq_one_letter_code
_entity_poly.pdbx_strand_id
1 'polypeptide(L)'
;MNYKLSTTTTSNNDSDQIQNDIVNYDGELLLNNNNNNRYKSVIDALVWPIVIRPLLYKIQKYNQNAAIILLHSLAKAEHCQPGFLQQFCQMILSMNNIDSINMIESLLRLQANIPEADEQRCRRTEQPFQNLNHCTIQLKRIVAQIPNVIYNRQLFLDTIRKIAAAIKELLDCIYQINSNGFIVNIKDRRSLDNCRREFIRDSKQFSQSLKDYIKNGDEKPVLQCAAQLIYATNSIQKTIKICCDFYGKN
;
A
#
# COMPACT_ATOMS: atom_id res chain seq x y z
N MET A 1 57.10 13.22 -17.89
CA MET A 1 56.21 13.33 -16.71
C MET A 1 54.88 12.72 -17.11
N ASN A 2 54.66 11.45 -16.75
CA ASN A 2 53.45 10.68 -17.05
C ASN A 2 52.55 10.71 -15.80
N TYR A 3 51.33 11.22 -15.94
CA TYR A 3 50.29 11.01 -14.92
C TYR A 3 49.44 9.81 -15.35
N LYS A 4 49.54 8.73 -14.57
CA LYS A 4 48.73 7.51 -14.67
C LYS A 4 47.28 7.81 -14.24
N LEU A 5 46.33 7.39 -15.07
CA LEU A 5 44.96 7.12 -14.65
C LEU A 5 44.98 5.92 -13.68
N SER A 6 44.36 6.09 -12.51
CA SER A 6 44.00 4.97 -11.62
C SER A 6 42.51 4.72 -11.76
N THR A 7 42.17 3.63 -12.43
CA THR A 7 40.85 3.01 -12.43
C THR A 7 40.65 2.31 -11.09
N THR A 8 39.79 2.83 -10.22
CA THR A 8 39.35 2.11 -9.02
C THR A 8 38.09 1.32 -9.36
N THR A 9 38.26 0.01 -9.39
CA THR A 9 37.22 -1.02 -9.46
C THR A 9 36.12 -0.79 -8.42
N THR A 10 34.90 -0.55 -8.90
CA THR A 10 33.65 -0.58 -8.13
C THR A 10 33.36 -2.02 -7.71
N SER A 11 33.49 -2.32 -6.41
CA SER A 11 33.12 -3.61 -5.85
C SER A 11 31.61 -3.69 -5.63
N ASN A 12 31.00 -4.82 -6.00
CA ASN A 12 29.58 -5.18 -5.85
C ASN A 12 28.99 -5.06 -4.42
N ASN A 13 29.77 -4.66 -3.41
CA ASN A 13 29.36 -4.60 -2.01
C ASN A 13 28.55 -3.33 -1.64
N ASP A 14 28.73 -2.21 -2.35
CA ASP A 14 28.06 -0.94 -2.01
C ASP A 14 26.57 -0.94 -2.38
N SER A 15 26.20 -1.63 -3.45
CA SER A 15 24.81 -1.81 -3.89
C SER A 15 23.98 -2.61 -2.89
N ASP A 16 24.57 -3.64 -2.27
CA ASP A 16 23.91 -4.46 -1.25
C ASP A 16 23.82 -3.73 0.09
N GLN A 17 24.83 -2.92 0.44
CA GLN A 17 24.81 -2.08 1.64
C GLN A 17 23.67 -1.06 1.57
N ILE A 18 23.53 -0.39 0.43
CA ILE A 18 22.49 0.62 0.18
C ILE A 18 21.09 -0.01 0.11
N GLN A 19 20.94 -1.17 -0.54
CA GLN A 19 19.68 -1.91 -0.55
C GLN A 19 19.26 -2.32 0.88
N ASN A 20 20.23 -2.67 1.73
CA ASN A 20 19.99 -2.98 3.14
C ASN A 20 19.69 -1.72 3.98
N ASP A 21 20.31 -0.57 3.67
CA ASP A 21 20.02 0.71 4.32
C ASP A 21 18.62 1.24 3.95
N ILE A 22 18.15 1.02 2.72
CA ILE A 22 16.76 1.30 2.31
C ILE A 22 15.77 0.43 3.08
N VAL A 23 16.07 -0.87 3.22
CA VAL A 23 15.24 -1.82 3.98
C VAL A 23 15.24 -1.51 5.48
N ASN A 24 16.36 -1.05 6.04
CA ASN A 24 16.49 -0.67 7.45
C ASN A 24 15.83 0.67 7.78
N TYR A 25 15.92 1.68 6.90
CA TYR A 25 15.26 2.97 7.12
C TYR A 25 13.74 2.86 6.97
N ASP A 26 13.26 2.02 6.04
CA ASP A 26 11.88 1.57 6.02
C ASP A 26 11.58 0.85 7.34
N GLY A 27 12.38 -0.13 7.78
CA GLY A 27 12.22 -0.78 9.10
C GLY A 27 12.01 0.21 10.27
N GLU A 28 12.83 1.25 10.40
CA GLU A 28 12.79 2.21 11.51
C GLU A 28 11.61 3.23 11.41
N LEU A 29 11.26 3.72 10.21
CA LEU A 29 10.05 4.54 10.01
C LEU A 29 8.76 3.71 10.11
N LEU A 30 8.83 2.41 9.79
CA LEU A 30 7.71 1.47 9.80
C LEU A 30 7.46 0.85 11.18
N LEU A 31 8.49 0.68 12.02
CA LEU A 31 8.38 0.19 13.41
C LEU A 31 7.66 1.19 14.33
N ASN A 32 7.72 2.49 14.02
CA ASN A 32 7.15 3.53 14.88
C ASN A 32 5.64 3.82 14.66
N ASN A 33 4.95 3.09 13.78
CA ASN A 33 3.58 3.44 13.38
C ASN A 33 2.55 2.32 13.56
N ASN A 34 2.07 2.19 14.81
CA ASN A 34 0.82 1.51 15.15
C ASN A 34 -0.44 2.41 14.97
N ASN A 35 -0.32 3.57 14.30
CA ASN A 35 -1.37 4.58 14.28
C ASN A 35 -2.05 4.69 12.91
N ASN A 36 -3.13 3.93 12.73
CA ASN A 36 -4.07 4.06 11.61
C ASN A 36 -4.77 5.44 11.55
N ASN A 37 -4.50 6.35 12.51
CA ASN A 37 -5.10 7.68 12.69
C ASN A 37 -4.21 8.87 12.32
N ARG A 38 -3.05 8.67 11.67
CA ARG A 38 -2.14 9.78 11.33
C ARG A 38 -2.59 10.64 10.14
N TYR A 39 -3.40 10.08 9.24
CA TYR A 39 -3.86 10.74 8.03
C TYR A 39 -5.27 11.28 8.20
N LYS A 40 -5.52 12.52 7.73
CA LYS A 40 -6.83 13.16 7.79
C LYS A 40 -7.78 12.61 6.73
N SER A 41 -7.24 12.11 5.62
CA SER A 41 -8.01 11.47 4.55
C SER A 41 -7.32 10.21 4.02
N VAL A 42 -8.09 9.35 3.36
CA VAL A 42 -7.56 8.18 2.67
C VAL A 42 -6.65 8.55 1.50
N ILE A 43 -6.88 9.71 0.88
CA ILE A 43 -6.08 10.22 -0.24
C ILE A 43 -4.65 10.45 0.24
N ASP A 44 -4.48 11.14 1.38
CA ASP A 44 -3.18 11.41 1.99
C ASP A 44 -2.38 10.13 2.19
N ALA A 45 -3.04 9.10 2.74
CA ALA A 45 -2.41 7.83 3.04
C ALA A 45 -2.00 7.02 1.80
N LEU A 46 -2.73 7.19 0.69
CA LEU A 46 -2.58 6.38 -0.51
C LEU A 46 -1.61 6.99 -1.54
N VAL A 47 -1.31 8.29 -1.48
CA VAL A 47 -0.36 8.93 -2.40
C VAL A 47 1.02 8.27 -2.35
N TRP A 48 1.53 7.96 -1.15
CA TRP A 48 2.82 7.28 -0.99
C TRP A 48 2.89 5.93 -1.73
N PRO A 49 2.04 4.94 -1.40
CA PRO A 49 2.10 3.63 -2.04
C PRO A 49 1.66 3.62 -3.51
N ILE A 50 0.76 4.53 -3.93
CA ILE A 50 0.16 4.50 -5.27
C ILE A 50 0.91 5.35 -6.29
N VAL A 51 1.44 6.50 -5.88
CA VAL A 51 2.03 7.49 -6.79
C VAL A 51 3.54 7.52 -6.62
N ILE A 52 4.00 7.79 -5.38
CA ILE A 52 5.40 8.08 -5.13
C ILE A 52 6.27 6.83 -5.27
N ARG A 53 5.89 5.70 -4.64
CA ARG A 53 6.67 4.46 -4.73
C ARG A 53 6.86 3.98 -6.18
N PRO A 54 5.80 3.82 -7.01
CA PRO A 54 5.97 3.45 -8.42
C PRO A 54 6.83 4.43 -9.22
N LEU A 55 6.75 5.74 -8.91
CA LEU A 55 7.59 6.74 -9.54
C LEU A 55 9.08 6.55 -9.17
N LEU A 56 9.38 6.33 -7.90
CA LEU A 56 10.75 6.09 -7.43
C LEU A 56 11.36 4.85 -8.08
N TYR A 57 10.60 3.76 -8.24
CA TYR A 57 11.05 2.59 -9.01
C TYR A 57 11.38 2.92 -10.46
N LYS A 58 10.62 3.81 -11.10
CA LYS A 58 10.94 4.27 -12.46
C LYS A 58 12.23 5.07 -12.48
N ILE A 59 12.45 5.97 -11.51
CA ILE A 59 13.66 6.78 -11.39
C ILE A 59 14.88 5.91 -11.11
N GLN A 60 14.75 4.91 -10.24
CA GLN A 60 15.84 4.01 -9.85
C GLN A 60 16.47 3.29 -11.05
N LYS A 61 15.69 2.97 -12.08
CA LYS A 61 16.19 2.36 -13.33
C LYS A 61 17.18 3.25 -14.09
N TYR A 62 17.14 4.56 -13.87
CA TYR A 62 18.02 5.53 -14.53
C TYR A 62 19.11 6.04 -13.59
N ASN A 63 18.77 6.31 -12.33
CA ASN A 63 19.71 6.80 -11.33
C ASN A 63 19.30 6.31 -9.93
N GLN A 64 20.03 5.31 -9.43
CA GLN A 64 19.79 4.71 -8.13
C GLN A 64 19.99 5.71 -6.98
N ASN A 65 21.07 6.48 -7.00
CA ASN A 65 21.39 7.44 -5.93
C ASN A 65 20.32 8.54 -5.81
N ALA A 66 19.85 9.07 -6.95
CA ALA A 66 18.78 10.05 -6.96
C ALA A 66 17.47 9.47 -6.40
N ALA A 67 17.11 8.24 -6.77
CA ALA A 67 15.92 7.57 -6.26
C ALA A 67 15.98 7.39 -4.73
N ILE A 68 17.15 7.05 -4.18
CA ILE A 68 17.36 6.89 -2.74
C ILE A 68 17.22 8.21 -2.00
N ILE A 69 17.89 9.27 -2.46
CA ILE A 69 17.80 10.59 -1.83
C ILE A 69 16.35 11.09 -1.82
N LEU A 70 15.62 10.91 -2.93
CA LEU A 70 14.20 11.24 -3.03
C LEU A 70 13.35 10.38 -2.10
N LEU A 71 13.60 9.07 -2.03
CA LEU A 71 12.90 8.17 -1.12
C LEU A 71 13.01 8.66 0.33
N HIS A 72 14.22 8.89 0.83
CA HIS A 72 14.43 9.31 2.22
C HIS A 72 13.86 10.70 2.50
N SER A 73 14.08 11.67 1.61
CA SER A 73 13.61 13.05 1.81
C SER A 73 12.08 13.13 1.78
N LEU A 74 11.43 12.49 0.81
CA LEU A 74 9.96 12.45 0.71
C LEU A 74 9.33 11.63 1.84
N ALA A 75 9.91 10.48 2.21
CA ALA A 75 9.43 9.69 3.34
C ALA A 75 9.49 10.50 4.64
N LYS A 76 10.60 11.21 4.87
CA LYS A 76 10.78 12.04 6.07
C LYS A 76 9.82 13.23 6.08
N ALA A 77 9.62 13.90 4.94
CA ALA A 77 8.66 15.00 4.83
C ALA A 77 7.23 14.52 5.14
N GLU A 78 6.78 13.42 4.53
CA GLU A 78 5.48 12.81 4.80
C GLU A 78 5.35 12.32 6.24
N HIS A 79 6.46 11.85 6.81
CA HIS A 79 6.48 11.42 8.21
C HIS A 79 6.25 12.59 9.16
N CYS A 80 6.96 13.70 8.95
CA CYS A 80 6.86 14.91 9.75
C CYS A 80 5.51 15.62 9.56
N GLN A 81 4.95 15.59 8.36
CA GLN A 81 3.67 16.20 8.03
C GLN A 81 2.81 15.26 7.17
N PRO A 82 1.94 14.44 7.79
CA PRO A 82 1.02 13.58 7.06
C PRO A 82 0.14 14.37 6.07
N GLY A 83 0.07 13.93 4.82
CA GLY A 83 -0.63 14.63 3.73
C GLY A 83 0.23 15.65 2.99
N PHE A 84 1.51 15.80 3.33
CA PHE A 84 2.43 16.67 2.61
C PHE A 84 2.53 16.29 1.12
N LEU A 85 2.70 15.00 0.82
CA LEU A 85 2.83 14.52 -0.55
C LEU A 85 1.55 14.70 -1.36
N GLN A 86 0.39 14.60 -0.71
CA GLN A 86 -0.89 14.86 -1.34
C GLN A 86 -0.99 16.33 -1.75
N GLN A 87 -0.63 17.26 -0.86
CA GLN A 87 -0.62 18.69 -1.17
C GLN A 87 0.42 19.02 -2.24
N PHE A 88 1.58 18.37 -2.18
CA PHE A 88 2.63 18.50 -3.19
C PHE A 88 2.15 18.06 -4.57
N CYS A 89 1.49 16.89 -4.67
CA CYS A 89 0.88 16.44 -5.92
C CYS A 89 -0.20 17.41 -6.42
N GLN A 90 -1.06 17.92 -5.54
CA GLN A 90 -2.08 18.90 -5.92
C GLN A 90 -1.47 20.21 -6.43
N MET A 91 -0.39 20.69 -5.80
CA MET A 91 0.32 21.90 -6.24
C MET A 91 0.91 21.71 -7.64
N ILE A 92 1.47 20.55 -7.94
CA ILE A 92 1.99 20.25 -9.29
C ILE A 92 0.84 20.24 -10.31
N LEU A 93 -0.31 19.64 -9.97
CA LEU A 93 -1.47 19.59 -10.86
C LEU A 93 -2.03 20.99 -11.15
N SER A 94 -2.16 21.83 -10.12
CA SER A 94 -2.65 23.21 -10.29
C SER A 94 -1.69 24.08 -11.09
N MET A 95 -0.38 23.92 -10.90
CA MET A 95 0.65 24.58 -11.74
C MET A 95 0.52 24.23 -13.23
N ASN A 96 -0.11 23.10 -13.57
CA ASN A 96 -0.37 22.67 -14.94
C ASN A 96 -1.82 22.93 -15.39
N ASN A 97 -2.59 23.73 -14.62
CA ASN A 97 -4.01 24.04 -14.86
C ASN A 97 -4.94 22.80 -14.84
N ILE A 98 -4.63 21.83 -13.98
CA ILE A 98 -5.38 20.59 -13.82
C ILE A 98 -6.08 20.58 -12.45
N ASP A 99 -7.17 21.34 -12.31
CA ASP A 99 -7.83 21.55 -11.01
C ASP A 99 -9.04 20.63 -10.75
N SER A 100 -9.63 20.03 -11.79
CA SER A 100 -10.91 19.31 -11.71
C SER A 100 -10.78 17.78 -11.54
N ILE A 101 -9.59 17.28 -11.21
CA ILE A 101 -9.38 15.83 -11.08
C ILE A 101 -10.03 15.27 -9.81
N ASN A 102 -10.84 14.23 -9.99
CA ASN A 102 -11.24 13.35 -8.88
C ASN A 102 -10.02 12.49 -8.45
N MET A 103 -9.36 12.92 -7.37
CA MET A 103 -8.16 12.25 -6.86
C MET A 103 -8.43 10.81 -6.42
N ILE A 104 -9.59 10.52 -5.82
CA ILE A 104 -9.92 9.16 -5.36
C ILE A 104 -10.04 8.23 -6.57
N GLU A 105 -10.80 8.66 -7.57
CA GLU A 105 -10.98 7.89 -8.80
C GLU A 105 -9.64 7.65 -9.50
N SER A 106 -8.79 8.68 -9.58
CA SER A 106 -7.47 8.60 -10.18
C SER A 106 -6.56 7.63 -9.43
N LEU A 107 -6.54 7.67 -8.09
CA LEU A 107 -5.78 6.74 -7.26
C LEU A 107 -6.27 5.30 -7.44
N LEU A 108 -7.58 5.06 -7.52
CA LEU A 108 -8.15 3.74 -7.80
C LEU A 108 -7.69 3.23 -9.17
N ARG A 109 -7.81 4.05 -10.22
CA ARG A 109 -7.36 3.68 -11.58
C ARG A 109 -5.86 3.41 -11.64
N LEU A 110 -5.05 4.18 -10.91
CA LEU A 110 -3.61 3.95 -10.81
C LEU A 110 -3.30 2.65 -10.07
N GLN A 111 -3.97 2.37 -8.94
CA GLN A 111 -3.80 1.15 -8.15
C GLN A 111 -3.99 -0.13 -8.97
N ALA A 112 -4.90 -0.13 -9.94
CA ALA A 112 -5.14 -1.27 -10.82
C ALA A 112 -3.89 -1.68 -11.65
N ASN A 113 -2.99 -0.71 -11.92
CA ASN A 113 -1.85 -0.86 -12.81
C ASN A 113 -0.50 -0.93 -12.06
N ILE A 114 -0.50 -0.88 -10.73
CA ILE A 114 0.74 -0.94 -9.95
C ILE A 114 1.32 -2.36 -10.06
N PRO A 115 2.58 -2.50 -10.50
CA PRO A 115 3.27 -3.78 -10.48
C PRO A 115 3.36 -4.31 -9.06
N GLU A 116 3.40 -5.64 -8.91
CA GLU A 116 3.57 -6.26 -7.60
C GLU A 116 4.95 -5.87 -7.05
N ALA A 117 4.99 -4.94 -6.10
CA ALA A 117 6.23 -4.51 -5.47
C ALA A 117 6.58 -5.45 -4.31
N ASP A 118 7.82 -5.95 -4.30
CA ASP A 118 8.31 -6.88 -3.27
C ASP A 118 8.34 -6.29 -1.87
N GLU A 119 8.39 -4.96 -1.74
CA GLU A 119 8.48 -4.26 -0.45
C GLU A 119 7.31 -4.56 0.50
N GLN A 120 6.09 -4.68 -0.02
CA GLN A 120 4.91 -4.95 0.82
C GLN A 120 4.69 -6.45 1.07
N ARG A 121 5.38 -7.34 0.33
CA ARG A 121 5.20 -8.79 0.47
C ARG A 121 5.82 -9.27 1.78
N CYS A 122 5.12 -10.16 2.47
CA CYS A 122 5.71 -10.93 3.55
C CYS A 122 6.68 -11.95 2.94
N ARG A 123 7.91 -12.02 3.46
CA ARG A 123 9.00 -12.85 2.89
C ARG A 123 8.94 -14.32 3.33
N ARG A 124 8.05 -14.63 4.27
CA ARG A 124 7.82 -15.96 4.80
C ARG A 124 7.32 -16.94 3.75
N THR A 125 7.93 -18.12 3.68
CA THR A 125 7.67 -19.13 2.64
C THR A 125 6.47 -20.02 2.97
N GLU A 126 5.95 -19.98 4.20
CA GLU A 126 4.82 -20.82 4.59
C GLU A 126 3.53 -20.43 3.86
N GLN A 127 2.72 -21.44 3.53
CA GLN A 127 1.52 -21.30 2.70
C GLN A 127 0.59 -20.15 3.12
N PRO A 128 0.28 -19.93 4.42
CA PRO A 128 -0.61 -18.84 4.83
C PRO A 128 -0.10 -17.45 4.43
N PHE A 129 1.21 -17.23 4.41
CA PHE A 129 1.81 -15.94 4.03
C PHE A 129 1.86 -15.76 2.51
N GLN A 130 2.07 -16.84 1.76
CA GLN A 130 1.98 -16.81 0.29
C GLN A 130 0.54 -16.53 -0.15
N ASN A 131 -0.44 -17.18 0.49
CA ASN A 131 -1.86 -16.92 0.26
C ASN A 131 -2.23 -15.48 0.63
N LEU A 132 -1.75 -14.95 1.76
CA LEU A 132 -1.94 -13.55 2.14
C LEU A 132 -1.44 -12.59 1.05
N ASN A 133 -0.20 -12.77 0.57
CA ASN A 133 0.37 -11.93 -0.48
C ASN A 133 -0.52 -11.97 -1.73
N HIS A 134 -1.01 -13.15 -2.11
CA HIS A 134 -1.90 -13.32 -3.25
C HIS A 134 -3.26 -12.62 -3.06
N CYS A 135 -3.96 -12.91 -1.97
CA CYS A 135 -5.30 -12.38 -1.70
C CYS A 135 -5.30 -10.86 -1.54
N THR A 136 -4.27 -10.29 -0.90
CA THR A 136 -4.14 -8.82 -0.77
C THR A 136 -3.97 -8.14 -2.14
N ILE A 137 -3.18 -8.72 -3.05
CA ILE A 137 -3.00 -8.21 -4.41
C ILE A 137 -4.31 -8.32 -5.20
N GLN A 138 -4.96 -9.49 -5.15
CA GLN A 138 -6.21 -9.71 -5.86
C GLN A 138 -7.31 -8.76 -5.39
N LEU A 139 -7.49 -8.59 -4.08
CA LEU A 139 -8.48 -7.68 -3.52
C LEU A 139 -8.22 -6.24 -3.99
N LYS A 140 -6.97 -5.75 -3.88
CA LYS A 140 -6.61 -4.40 -4.33
C LYS A 140 -6.91 -4.20 -5.81
N ARG A 141 -6.58 -5.18 -6.67
CA ARG A 141 -6.85 -5.12 -8.12
C ARG A 141 -8.34 -5.09 -8.44
N ILE A 142 -9.16 -5.95 -7.83
CA ILE A 142 -10.59 -6.02 -8.11
C ILE A 142 -11.30 -4.74 -7.61
N VAL A 143 -10.96 -4.26 -6.42
CA VAL A 143 -11.52 -3.01 -5.87
C VAL A 143 -11.14 -1.80 -6.74
N ALA A 144 -9.89 -1.75 -7.23
CA ALA A 144 -9.42 -0.70 -8.11
C ALA A 144 -10.14 -0.63 -9.47
N GLN A 145 -10.87 -1.68 -9.88
CA GLN A 145 -11.65 -1.68 -11.12
C GLN A 145 -13.00 -0.96 -11.00
N ILE A 146 -13.48 -0.64 -9.79
CA ILE A 146 -14.80 -0.03 -9.57
C ILE A 146 -15.07 1.18 -10.49
N PRO A 147 -14.17 2.18 -10.62
CA PRO A 147 -14.40 3.31 -11.52
C PRO A 147 -14.70 2.94 -12.97
N ASN A 148 -14.19 1.80 -13.45
CA ASN A 148 -14.39 1.35 -14.82
C ASN A 148 -15.72 0.63 -15.03
N VAL A 149 -16.26 0.01 -13.98
CA VAL A 149 -17.41 -0.88 -14.08
C VAL A 149 -18.68 -0.29 -13.49
N ILE A 150 -18.59 0.76 -12.66
CA ILE A 150 -19.70 1.25 -11.84
C ILE A 150 -20.96 1.62 -12.62
N TYR A 151 -20.82 2.13 -13.85
CA TYR A 151 -21.95 2.48 -14.72
C TYR A 151 -22.51 1.30 -15.52
N ASN A 152 -21.79 0.17 -15.61
CA ASN A 152 -22.29 -1.06 -16.22
C ASN A 152 -22.80 -2.01 -15.14
N ARG A 153 -24.12 -2.05 -14.96
CA ARG A 153 -24.77 -2.82 -13.88
C ARG A 153 -24.35 -4.29 -13.82
N GLN A 154 -24.24 -4.98 -14.95
CA GLN A 154 -23.87 -6.40 -14.98
C GLN A 154 -22.42 -6.58 -14.51
N LEU A 155 -21.48 -5.85 -15.11
CA LEU A 155 -20.07 -5.91 -14.73
C LEU A 155 -19.83 -5.46 -13.28
N PHE A 156 -20.60 -4.47 -12.82
CA PHE A 156 -20.51 -3.97 -11.46
C PHE A 156 -20.96 -5.01 -10.43
N LEU A 157 -22.11 -5.64 -10.63
CA LEU A 157 -22.60 -6.70 -9.75
C LEU A 157 -21.65 -7.91 -9.72
N ASP A 158 -21.06 -8.25 -10.86
CA ASP A 158 -20.04 -9.30 -10.95
C ASP A 158 -18.78 -8.93 -10.17
N THR A 159 -18.35 -7.67 -10.26
CA THR A 159 -17.20 -7.15 -9.51
C THR A 159 -17.47 -7.16 -8.01
N ILE A 160 -18.68 -6.77 -7.57
CA ILE A 160 -19.07 -6.83 -6.15
C ILE A 160 -18.99 -8.27 -5.61
N ARG A 161 -19.46 -9.26 -6.37
CA ARG A 161 -19.35 -10.68 -5.99
C ARG A 161 -17.90 -11.12 -5.83
N LYS A 162 -17.03 -10.72 -6.77
CA LYS A 162 -15.58 -11.00 -6.69
C LYS A 162 -14.92 -10.33 -5.49
N ILE A 163 -15.28 -9.07 -5.18
CA ILE A 163 -14.78 -8.37 -3.98
C ILE A 163 -15.20 -9.12 -2.71
N ALA A 164 -16.46 -9.54 -2.61
CA ALA A 164 -16.94 -10.26 -1.44
C ALA A 164 -16.18 -11.59 -1.22
N ALA A 165 -15.90 -12.33 -2.30
CA ALA A 165 -15.07 -13.54 -2.23
C ALA A 165 -13.63 -13.24 -1.76
N ALA A 166 -12.98 -12.24 -2.37
CA ALA A 166 -11.61 -11.85 -2.02
C ALA A 166 -11.49 -11.32 -0.57
N ILE A 167 -12.50 -10.60 -0.06
CA ILE A 167 -12.56 -10.16 1.34
C ILE A 167 -12.60 -11.37 2.27
N LYS A 168 -13.43 -12.37 1.96
CA LYS A 168 -13.54 -13.60 2.75
C LYS A 168 -12.21 -14.35 2.78
N GLU A 169 -11.60 -14.56 1.61
CA GLU A 169 -10.30 -15.25 1.50
C GLU A 169 -9.19 -14.53 2.29
N LEU A 170 -9.14 -13.20 2.22
CA LEU A 170 -8.18 -12.43 3.02
C LEU A 170 -8.41 -12.61 4.52
N LEU A 171 -9.66 -12.58 4.99
CA LEU A 171 -9.98 -12.78 6.40
C LEU A 171 -9.64 -14.19 6.88
N ASP A 172 -9.85 -15.21 6.04
CA ASP A 172 -9.47 -16.59 6.33
C ASP A 172 -7.94 -16.74 6.44
N CYS A 173 -7.17 -16.07 5.58
CA CYS A 173 -5.70 -16.03 5.68
C CYS A 173 -5.22 -15.38 6.98
N ILE A 174 -5.80 -14.23 7.35
CA ILE A 174 -5.47 -13.54 8.62
C ILE A 174 -5.77 -14.45 9.81
N TYR A 175 -6.91 -15.15 9.78
CA TYR A 175 -7.28 -16.10 10.81
C TYR A 175 -6.26 -17.24 10.94
N GLN A 176 -5.88 -17.88 9.82
CA GLN A 176 -4.87 -18.95 9.81
C GLN A 176 -3.53 -18.47 10.37
N ILE A 177 -3.09 -17.26 10.00
CA ILE A 177 -1.83 -16.70 10.50
C ILE A 177 -1.89 -16.50 12.02
N ASN A 178 -3.03 -16.03 12.54
CA ASN A 178 -3.21 -15.77 13.96
C ASN A 178 -3.39 -17.07 14.78
N SER A 179 -4.09 -18.08 14.23
CA SER A 179 -4.36 -19.36 14.91
C SER A 179 -3.15 -20.28 14.97
N ASN A 180 -2.28 -20.25 13.96
CA ASN A 180 -1.16 -21.18 13.83
C ASN A 180 0.06 -20.78 14.67
N GLY A 181 -0.06 -19.80 15.55
CA GLY A 181 1.00 -19.41 16.48
C GLY A 181 2.18 -18.68 15.84
N PHE A 182 2.08 -18.23 14.58
CA PHE A 182 3.17 -17.50 13.93
C PHE A 182 3.47 -16.14 14.57
N ILE A 183 2.46 -15.54 15.24
CA ILE A 183 2.61 -14.29 15.99
C ILE A 183 2.65 -14.63 17.47
N VAL A 184 3.88 -14.63 18.02
CA VAL A 184 4.17 -14.98 19.41
C VAL A 184 3.92 -13.80 20.36
N ASN A 185 4.31 -12.60 19.93
CA ASN A 185 4.17 -11.39 20.74
C ASN A 185 2.70 -10.96 20.87
N ILE A 186 2.23 -10.79 22.11
CA ILE A 186 0.86 -10.38 22.43
C ILE A 186 0.53 -8.99 21.86
N LYS A 187 1.50 -8.06 21.85
CA LYS A 187 1.30 -6.71 21.30
C LYS A 187 1.06 -6.77 19.80
N ASP A 188 1.85 -7.57 19.09
CA ASP A 188 1.75 -7.77 17.64
C ASP A 188 0.43 -8.46 17.27
N ARG A 189 0.00 -9.44 18.06
CA ARG A 189 -1.32 -10.08 17.90
C ARG A 189 -2.46 -9.07 18.04
N ARG A 190 -2.41 -8.22 19.08
CA ARG A 190 -3.42 -7.16 19.29
C ARG A 190 -3.43 -6.14 18.16
N SER A 191 -2.26 -5.75 17.64
CA SER A 191 -2.17 -4.86 16.48
C SER A 191 -2.82 -5.47 15.23
N LEU A 192 -2.58 -6.76 14.97
CA LEU A 192 -3.24 -7.46 13.85
C LEU A 192 -4.76 -7.55 14.05
N ASP A 193 -5.22 -7.89 15.25
CA ASP A 193 -6.65 -7.95 15.57
C ASP A 193 -7.33 -6.58 15.44
N ASN A 194 -6.64 -5.49 15.78
CA ASN A 194 -7.13 -4.13 15.54
C ASN A 194 -7.29 -3.84 14.05
N CYS A 195 -6.27 -4.11 13.24
CA CYS A 195 -6.32 -3.94 11.78
C CYS A 195 -7.45 -4.78 11.16
N ARG A 196 -7.62 -6.01 11.62
CA ARG A 196 -8.71 -6.90 11.20
C ARG A 196 -10.08 -6.30 11.51
N ARG A 197 -10.28 -5.78 12.73
CA ARG A 197 -11.55 -5.16 13.14
C ARG A 197 -11.89 -3.94 12.29
N GLU A 198 -10.89 -3.08 12.03
CA GLU A 198 -11.07 -1.92 11.16
C GLU A 198 -11.40 -2.31 9.72
N PHE A 199 -10.72 -3.30 9.16
CA PHE A 199 -11.03 -3.82 7.83
C PHE A 199 -12.45 -4.41 7.74
N ILE A 200 -12.92 -5.11 8.78
CA ILE A 200 -14.31 -5.60 8.85
C ILE A 200 -15.30 -4.43 8.91
N ARG A 201 -14.99 -3.38 9.66
CA ARG A 201 -15.82 -2.17 9.70
C ARG A 201 -15.88 -1.49 8.33
N ASP A 202 -14.73 -1.31 7.70
CA ASP A 202 -14.62 -0.62 6.41
C ASP A 202 -15.29 -1.42 5.28
N SER A 203 -15.25 -2.77 5.32
CA SER A 203 -15.98 -3.62 4.36
C SER A 203 -17.51 -3.59 4.55
N LYS A 204 -18.00 -3.46 5.79
CA LYS A 204 -19.42 -3.20 6.06
C LYS A 204 -19.85 -1.83 5.53
N GLN A 205 -19.03 -0.80 5.76
CA GLN A 205 -19.30 0.55 5.26
C GLN A 205 -19.33 0.57 3.73
N PHE A 206 -18.39 -0.12 3.07
CA PHE A 206 -18.41 -0.31 1.63
C PHE A 206 -19.71 -0.98 1.15
N SER A 207 -20.10 -2.08 1.79
CA SER A 207 -21.36 -2.78 1.46
C SER A 207 -22.59 -1.88 1.62
N GLN A 208 -22.61 -1.01 2.63
CA GLN A 208 -23.68 -0.03 2.83
C GLN A 208 -23.68 1.03 1.73
N SER A 209 -22.51 1.59 1.38
CA SER A 209 -22.37 2.56 0.28
C SER A 209 -22.86 2.01 -1.07
N LEU A 210 -22.65 0.71 -1.33
CA LEU A 210 -23.17 0.04 -2.53
C LEU A 210 -24.70 -0.01 -2.54
N LYS A 211 -25.32 -0.32 -1.39
CA LYS A 211 -26.79 -0.34 -1.27
C LYS A 211 -27.37 1.04 -1.50
N ASP A 212 -26.73 2.08 -0.98
CA ASP A 212 -27.19 3.46 -1.12
C ASP A 212 -26.98 3.97 -2.55
N TYR A 213 -25.86 3.62 -3.20
CA TYR A 213 -25.63 3.89 -4.62
C TYR A 213 -26.68 3.25 -5.53
N ILE A 214 -27.04 1.98 -5.29
CA ILE A 214 -28.06 1.30 -6.11
C ILE A 214 -29.43 2.00 -6.02
N LYS A 215 -29.71 2.70 -4.90
CA LYS A 215 -30.96 3.46 -4.70
C LYS A 215 -30.89 4.88 -5.25
N ASN A 216 -29.78 5.58 -4.99
CA ASN A 216 -29.68 7.04 -5.13
C ASN A 216 -28.76 7.49 -6.27
N GLY A 217 -27.91 6.60 -6.78
CA GLY A 217 -27.01 6.86 -7.90
C GLY A 217 -25.70 7.61 -7.58
N ASP A 218 -25.47 8.06 -6.34
CA ASP A 218 -24.24 8.78 -5.96
C ASP A 218 -23.05 7.84 -5.79
N GLU A 219 -22.09 7.90 -6.70
CA GLU A 219 -20.90 7.06 -6.73
C GLU A 219 -19.82 7.48 -5.72
N LYS A 220 -19.80 8.73 -5.26
CA LYS A 220 -18.68 9.27 -4.47
C LYS A 220 -18.44 8.47 -3.18
N PRO A 221 -19.47 8.08 -2.40
CA PRO A 221 -19.28 7.24 -1.22
C PRO A 221 -18.72 5.85 -1.55
N VAL A 222 -19.09 5.27 -2.70
CA VAL A 222 -18.59 3.96 -3.14
C VAL A 222 -17.10 4.04 -3.44
N LEU A 223 -16.67 5.07 -4.18
CA LEU A 223 -15.26 5.30 -4.50
C LEU A 223 -14.43 5.56 -3.24
N GLN A 224 -14.94 6.38 -2.32
CA GLN A 224 -14.30 6.63 -1.03
C GLN A 224 -14.10 5.34 -0.21
N CYS A 225 -15.15 4.52 -0.11
CA CYS A 225 -15.08 3.26 0.63
C CYS A 225 -14.17 2.23 -0.07
N ALA A 226 -14.12 2.23 -1.40
CA ALA A 226 -13.20 1.39 -2.17
C ALA A 226 -11.73 1.76 -1.89
N ALA A 227 -11.40 3.06 -1.90
CA ALA A 227 -10.06 3.52 -1.54
C ALA A 227 -9.70 3.15 -0.08
N GLN A 228 -10.66 3.30 0.83
CA GLN A 228 -10.50 2.91 2.24
C GLN A 228 -10.20 1.41 2.40
N LEU A 229 -10.86 0.56 1.62
CA LEU A 229 -10.57 -0.88 1.61
C LEU A 229 -9.15 -1.20 1.16
N ILE A 230 -8.64 -0.50 0.13
CA ILE A 230 -7.25 -0.66 -0.32
C ILE A 230 -6.28 -0.23 0.79
N TYR A 231 -6.54 0.91 1.45
CA TYR A 231 -5.74 1.36 2.58
C TYR A 231 -5.72 0.33 3.73
N ALA A 232 -6.89 -0.14 4.16
CA ALA A 232 -6.99 -1.14 5.23
C ALA A 232 -6.30 -2.47 4.85
N THR A 233 -6.38 -2.87 3.59
CA THR A 233 -5.66 -4.05 3.06
C THR A 233 -4.15 -3.88 3.15
N ASN A 234 -3.63 -2.71 2.75
CA ASN A 234 -2.20 -2.37 2.87
C ASN A 234 -1.75 -2.37 4.34
N SER A 235 -2.57 -1.83 5.26
CA SER A 235 -2.29 -1.84 6.69
C SER A 235 -2.20 -3.25 7.26
N ILE A 236 -3.12 -4.15 6.92
CA ILE A 236 -3.05 -5.56 7.34
C ILE A 236 -1.75 -6.21 6.85
N GLN A 237 -1.47 -6.07 5.54
CA GLN A 237 -0.29 -6.69 4.93
C GLN A 237 1.00 -6.19 5.59
N LYS A 238 1.09 -4.87 5.82
CA LYS A 238 2.20 -4.24 6.50
C LYS A 238 2.35 -4.72 7.95
N THR A 239 1.26 -4.79 8.71
CA THR A 239 1.31 -5.26 10.11
C THR A 239 1.81 -6.70 10.16
N ILE A 240 1.26 -7.60 9.33
CA ILE A 240 1.74 -8.99 9.29
C ILE A 240 3.21 -9.07 8.91
N LYS A 241 3.63 -8.29 7.90
CA LYS A 241 5.04 -8.20 7.52
C LYS A 241 5.92 -7.81 8.71
N ILE A 242 5.56 -6.76 9.45
CA ILE A 242 6.33 -6.30 10.61
C ILE A 242 6.40 -7.38 11.69
N CYS A 243 5.26 -7.98 12.03
CA CYS A 243 5.17 -8.99 13.08
C CYS A 243 5.92 -10.29 12.72
N CYS A 244 6.03 -10.63 11.43
CA CYS A 244 6.45 -11.96 11.01
C CYS A 244 7.79 -12.00 10.26
N ASP A 245 8.22 -10.93 9.58
CA ASP A 245 9.51 -10.89 8.87
C ASP A 245 10.67 -10.51 9.81
N PHE A 246 10.46 -9.59 10.75
CA PHE A 246 11.55 -9.06 11.59
C PHE A 246 11.90 -9.94 12.80
N TYR A 247 10.97 -10.79 13.26
CA TYR A 247 11.18 -11.69 14.40
C TYR A 247 11.67 -13.10 14.00
N GLY A 248 12.00 -13.30 12.72
CA GLY A 248 12.49 -14.58 12.19
C GLY A 248 14.00 -14.84 12.34
N LYS A 249 14.74 -13.98 13.06
CA LYS A 249 16.15 -14.22 13.40
C LYS A 249 16.26 -14.65 14.87
N ASN A 250 16.04 -15.93 15.14
CA ASN A 250 16.55 -16.62 16.32
C ASN A 250 17.23 -17.91 15.84
#